data_AF-A0A7Y3TW58-F1
#
_entry.id   AF-A0A7Y3TW58-F1
#
_cell.length_a   1.000
_cell.length_b   1.000
_cell.length_c   1.000
_cell.angle_alpha   90.00
_cell.angle_beta   90.00
_cell.angle_gamma   90.00
#
_symmetry.space_group_name_H-M   'P 1'
#
loop_
_entity.id
_entity.type
_entity.pdbx_description
1 polymer ?
#
loop_
_entity_poly.entity_id
_entity_poly.type
_entity_poly.pdbx_seq_one_letter_code
_entity_poly.pdbx_strand_id
1 'polypeptide(L)'
;MAITGLDGRILRVNQAFHELLGHDPASMVGQHALGYLHPDDIPQTAEAFTRMAEGATVINFVHRFRAADGRYHSLEWQARARDGRVFASGVDATERLALENQADEDREFLQDVIDALFCQGLVWPLQHGQPDAGCRFWRFT
;
A
#
# COMPACT_ATOMS: atom_id res chain seq x y z
N MET A 1 17.68 -2.98 -4.46
CA MET A 1 18.44 -3.40 -3.25
C MET A 1 19.02 -2.17 -2.59
N ALA A 2 18.85 -2.08 -1.27
CA ALA A 2 19.43 -1.04 -0.43
C ALA A 2 20.11 -1.64 0.80
N ILE A 3 21.14 -0.97 1.30
CA ILE A 3 21.75 -1.23 2.60
C ILE A 3 21.68 0.08 3.39
N THR A 4 21.16 0.01 4.60
CA THR A 4 21.12 1.16 5.52
C THR A 4 21.75 0.82 6.87
N GLY A 5 22.08 1.85 7.66
CA GLY A 5 22.27 1.69 9.10
C GLY A 5 20.94 1.35 9.80
N LEU A 6 21.03 0.93 11.07
CA LEU A 6 19.86 0.78 11.94
C LEU A 6 19.11 2.10 12.17
N ASP A 7 19.82 3.22 12.05
CA ASP A 7 19.27 4.58 12.11
C ASP A 7 18.62 5.02 10.79
N GLY A 8 18.54 4.15 9.77
CA GLY A 8 17.93 4.48 8.48
C GLY A 8 18.81 5.31 7.54
N ARG A 9 20.09 5.54 7.85
CA ARG A 9 21.04 6.18 6.91
C ARG A 9 21.41 5.25 5.78
N ILE A 10 21.33 5.74 4.55
CA ILE A 10 21.64 4.97 3.35
C ILE A 10 23.15 4.76 3.25
N LEU A 11 23.57 3.50 3.26
CA LEU A 11 24.97 3.10 3.06
C LEU A 11 25.22 2.71 1.61
N ARG A 12 24.21 2.15 0.94
CA ARG A 12 24.27 1.74 -0.47
C ARG A 12 22.88 1.58 -1.05
N VAL A 13 22.74 1.91 -2.33
CA VAL A 13 21.60 1.56 -3.19
C VAL A 13 22.12 1.02 -4.52
N ASN A 14 21.33 0.24 -5.25
CA ASN A 14 21.70 -0.29 -6.57
C ASN A 14 21.18 0.60 -7.71
N GLN A 15 21.63 0.34 -8.94
CA GLN A 15 21.23 1.12 -10.12
C GLN A 15 19.71 1.13 -10.37
N ALA A 16 19.00 0.06 -10.00
CA ALA A 16 17.55 0.00 -10.14
C ALA A 16 16.82 1.13 -9.38
N PHE A 17 17.42 1.66 -8.29
CA PHE A 17 16.87 2.84 -7.61
C PHE A 17 16.90 4.08 -8.48
N HIS A 18 17.99 4.28 -9.21
CA HIS A 18 18.12 5.40 -10.15
C HIS A 18 17.18 5.24 -11.33
N GLU A 19 17.10 4.04 -11.90
CA GLU A 19 16.22 3.75 -13.05
C GLU A 19 14.75 3.98 -12.70
N LEU A 20 14.33 3.61 -11.48
CA LEU A 20 12.94 3.75 -11.03
C LEU A 20 12.62 5.16 -10.52
N LEU A 21 13.45 5.70 -9.62
CA LEU A 21 13.14 6.94 -8.89
C LEU A 21 13.84 8.18 -9.46
N GLY A 22 14.79 8.01 -10.39
CA GLY A 22 15.55 9.12 -10.98
C GLY A 22 16.58 9.79 -10.05
N HIS A 23 16.78 9.26 -8.83
CA HIS A 23 17.77 9.77 -7.90
C HIS A 23 19.14 9.16 -8.18
N ASP A 24 20.17 9.99 -8.22
CA ASP A 24 21.56 9.53 -8.30
C ASP A 24 21.92 8.71 -7.05
N PRO A 25 22.32 7.42 -7.18
CA PRO A 25 22.70 6.57 -6.06
C PRO A 25 23.76 7.21 -5.18
N ALA A 26 24.72 7.94 -5.76
CA ALA A 26 25.78 8.58 -4.99
C ALA A 26 25.25 9.73 -4.13
N SER A 27 24.28 10.50 -4.64
CA SER A 27 23.62 11.58 -3.89
C SER A 27 22.81 11.08 -2.68
N MET A 28 22.28 9.85 -2.76
CA MET A 28 21.47 9.26 -1.70
C MET A 28 22.31 8.73 -0.53
N VAL A 29 23.55 8.29 -0.79
CA VAL A 29 24.43 7.73 0.23
C VAL A 29 24.74 8.78 1.31
N GLY A 30 24.62 8.38 2.58
CA GLY A 30 24.79 9.24 3.76
C GLY A 30 23.52 9.97 4.20
N GLN A 31 22.52 10.07 3.32
CA GLN A 31 21.23 10.66 3.65
C GLN A 31 20.31 9.67 4.38
N HIS A 32 19.26 10.19 5.01
CA HIS A 32 18.28 9.40 5.72
C HIS A 32 17.17 8.93 4.77
N ALA A 33 16.84 7.63 4.77
CA ALA A 33 15.86 7.05 3.84
C ALA A 33 14.47 7.70 3.96
N LEU A 34 14.03 8.04 5.18
CA LEU A 34 12.76 8.73 5.45
C LEU A 34 12.59 10.06 4.67
N GLY A 35 13.69 10.73 4.28
CA GLY A 35 13.62 11.97 3.48
C GLY A 35 13.13 11.75 2.04
N TYR A 36 13.08 10.50 1.59
CA TYR A 36 12.61 10.09 0.28
C TYR A 36 11.21 9.48 0.32
N LEU A 37 10.56 9.40 1.48
CA LEU A 37 9.26 8.75 1.62
C LEU A 37 8.11 9.75 1.50
N HIS A 38 6.92 9.22 1.22
CA HIS A 38 5.68 9.94 1.45
C HIS A 38 5.52 10.27 2.95
N PRO A 39 5.08 11.48 3.33
CA PRO A 39 4.96 11.90 4.73
C PRO A 39 4.18 10.92 5.61
N ASP A 40 3.05 10.41 5.10
CA ASP A 40 2.19 9.45 5.83
C ASP A 40 2.88 8.11 6.12
N ASP A 41 3.90 7.75 5.34
CA ASP A 41 4.58 6.46 5.46
C ASP A 41 5.79 6.54 6.40
N ILE A 42 6.17 7.75 6.86
CA ILE A 42 7.31 7.98 7.75
C ILE A 42 7.13 7.26 9.10
N PRO A 43 5.98 7.39 9.81
CA PRO A 43 5.82 6.78 11.13
C PRO A 43 5.95 5.26 11.09
N GLN A 44 5.23 4.60 10.16
CA GLN A 44 5.29 3.14 10.01
C GLN A 44 6.69 2.65 9.62
N THR A 45 7.42 3.43 8.83
CA THR A 45 8.77 3.05 8.40
C THR A 45 9.78 3.18 9.54
N ALA A 46 9.66 4.23 10.35
CA ALA A 46 10.47 4.38 11.55
C ALA A 46 10.25 3.22 12.53
N GLU A 47 9.00 2.81 12.73
CA GLU A 47 8.67 1.64 13.55
C GLU A 47 9.28 0.35 12.97
N ALA A 48 9.24 0.15 11.65
CA ALA A 48 9.88 -0.98 11.01
C ALA A 48 11.40 -1.02 11.27
N PHE A 49 12.08 0.12 11.25
CA PHE A 49 13.50 0.21 11.64
C PHE A 49 13.73 -0.19 13.09
N THR A 50 12.90 0.30 14.02
CA THR A 50 12.97 -0.10 15.44
C THR A 50 12.82 -1.61 15.61
N ARG A 51 11.81 -2.21 14.97
CA ARG A 51 11.60 -3.66 15.02
C ARG A 51 12.78 -4.44 14.45
N MET A 52 13.38 -3.96 13.35
CA MET A 52 14.58 -4.59 12.80
C MET A 52 15.78 -4.47 13.73
N ALA A 53 15.94 -3.35 14.45
CA ALA A 53 16.98 -3.20 15.46
C ALA A 53 16.82 -4.19 16.63
N GLU A 54 15.59 -4.61 16.93
CA GLU A 54 15.25 -5.65 17.90
C GLU A 54 15.39 -7.08 17.34
N GLY A 55 15.81 -7.23 16.08
CA GLY A 55 16.06 -8.52 15.44
C GLY A 55 14.89 -9.06 14.60
N ALA A 56 13.81 -8.28 14.41
CA ALA A 56 12.73 -8.69 13.54
C ALA A 56 13.14 -8.70 12.07
N THR A 57 12.52 -9.60 11.31
CA THR A 57 12.53 -9.53 9.84
C THR A 57 11.23 -8.87 9.38
N VAL A 58 11.35 -7.96 8.42
CA VAL A 58 10.23 -7.25 7.81
C VAL A 58 9.99 -7.86 6.43
N ILE A 59 8.76 -8.27 6.15
CA ILE A 59 8.33 -8.85 4.87
C ILE A 59 7.06 -8.14 4.40
N ASN A 60 6.87 -8.08 3.08
CA ASN A 60 5.70 -7.49 2.42
C ASN A 60 5.39 -6.06 2.91
N PHE A 61 6.43 -5.31 3.29
CA PHE A 61 6.25 -3.96 3.81
C PHE A 61 6.24 -2.98 2.66
N VAL A 62 5.13 -2.27 2.48
CA VAL A 62 4.94 -1.34 1.37
C VAL A 62 5.03 0.09 1.89
N HIS A 63 5.81 0.92 1.21
CA HIS A 63 5.74 2.36 1.36
C HIS A 63 6.08 3.09 0.06
N ARG A 64 5.67 4.34 -0.01
CA ARG A 64 5.80 5.18 -1.19
C ARG A 64 7.10 5.97 -1.12
N PHE A 65 7.94 5.80 -2.13
CA PHE A 65 9.11 6.63 -2.37
C PHE A 65 8.80 7.75 -3.36
N ARG A 66 9.26 8.96 -3.04
CA ARG A 66 9.21 10.12 -3.91
C ARG A 66 10.34 10.05 -4.92
N ALA A 67 10.01 9.97 -6.20
CA ALA A 67 10.93 10.11 -7.31
C ALA A 67 11.42 11.56 -7.45
N ALA A 68 12.51 11.76 -8.21
CA ALA A 68 13.11 13.08 -8.46
C ALA A 68 12.15 14.04 -9.20
N ASP A 69 11.21 13.50 -9.96
CA ASP A 69 10.15 14.26 -10.64
C ASP A 69 8.95 14.58 -9.74
N GLY A 70 8.96 14.15 -8.47
CA GLY A 70 7.91 14.39 -7.48
C GLY A 70 6.81 13.34 -7.45
N ARG A 71 6.77 12.37 -8.38
CA ARG A 71 5.81 11.25 -8.34
C ARG A 71 6.16 10.27 -7.24
N TYR A 72 5.19 9.46 -6.84
CA TYR A 72 5.37 8.43 -5.82
C TYR A 72 5.32 7.04 -6.45
N HIS A 73 6.26 6.19 -6.05
CA HIS A 73 6.31 4.77 -6.40
C HIS A 73 6.17 3.93 -5.14
N SER A 74 5.24 2.98 -5.14
CA SER A 74 5.04 2.04 -4.05
C SER A 74 6.04 0.90 -4.16
N LEU A 75 6.99 0.86 -3.23
CA LEU A 75 8.00 -0.19 -3.15
C LEU A 75 7.62 -1.18 -2.06
N GLU A 76 7.56 -2.45 -2.42
CA GLU A 76 7.34 -3.57 -1.50
C GLU A 76 8.67 -4.19 -1.08
N TRP A 77 8.87 -4.32 0.24
CA TRP A 77 10.16 -4.62 0.84
C TRP A 77 10.20 -5.93 1.61
N GLN A 78 11.35 -6.58 1.46
CA GLN A 78 11.85 -7.58 2.39
C GLN A 78 13.16 -7.07 2.97
N ALA A 79 13.23 -6.96 4.30
CA ALA A 79 14.36 -6.39 4.99
C ALA A 79 14.69 -7.12 6.29
N ARG A 80 15.99 -7.20 6.60
CA ARG A 80 16.48 -7.75 7.87
C ARG A 80 17.71 -7.01 8.36
N ALA A 81 17.85 -6.89 9.66
CA ALA A 81 19.08 -6.41 10.28
C ALA A 81 20.10 -7.55 10.42
N ARG A 82 21.38 -7.22 10.19
CA ARG A 82 22.53 -8.06 10.46
C ARG A 82 23.77 -7.19 10.66
N ASP A 83 24.55 -7.46 11.70
CA ASP A 83 25.82 -6.76 11.98
C ASP A 83 25.67 -5.22 12.01
N GLY A 84 24.58 -4.73 12.61
CA GLY A 84 24.29 -3.29 12.72
C GLY A 84 23.84 -2.62 11.42
N ARG A 85 23.49 -3.39 10.39
CA ARG A 85 23.03 -2.90 9.09
C ARG A 85 21.74 -3.57 8.67
N VAL A 86 20.88 -2.82 7.98
CA VAL A 86 19.67 -3.37 7.36
C VAL A 86 19.97 -3.68 5.90
N PHE A 87 19.69 -4.92 5.50
CA PHE A 87 19.74 -5.36 4.12
C PHE A 87 18.32 -5.46 3.60
N ALA A 88 18.00 -4.69 2.55
CA ALA A 88 16.65 -4.59 2.02
C ALA A 88 16.61 -4.87 0.51
N SER A 89 15.67 -5.69 0.09
CA SER A 89 15.32 -5.90 -1.32
C SER A 89 13.90 -5.39 -1.54
N GLY A 90 13.76 -4.49 -2.50
CA GLY A 90 12.50 -3.84 -2.84
C GLY A 90 12.14 -4.15 -4.28
N VAL A 91 10.85 -4.39 -4.53
CA VAL A 91 10.26 -4.51 -5.86
C VAL A 91 9.24 -3.40 -6.05
N ASP A 92 9.14 -2.87 -7.27
CA ASP A 92 8.10 -1.91 -7.60
C ASP A 92 6.74 -2.64 -7.63
N ALA A 93 5.83 -2.17 -6.80
CA ALA A 93 4.46 -2.67 -6.69
C ALA A 93 3.44 -1.60 -7.09
N THR A 94 3.87 -0.48 -7.68
CA THR A 94 3.00 0.66 -8.02
C THR A 94 1.83 0.26 -8.92
N GLU A 95 2.12 -0.38 -10.05
CA GLU A 95 1.08 -0.82 -11.00
C GLU A 95 0.20 -1.91 -10.39
N ARG A 96 0.81 -2.89 -9.72
CA ARG A 96 0.08 -3.99 -9.06
C ARG A 96 -0.93 -3.46 -8.05
N LEU A 97 -0.49 -2.57 -7.15
CA LEU A 97 -1.35 -1.97 -6.13
C LEU A 97 -2.41 -1.04 -6.73
N ALA A 98 -2.09 -0.33 -7.82
CA ALA A 98 -3.09 0.49 -8.51
C ALA A 98 -4.21 -0.36 -9.11
N LEU A 99 -3.86 -1.51 -9.72
CA LEU A 99 -4.84 -2.45 -10.25
C LEU A 99 -5.67 -3.12 -9.16
N GLU A 100 -5.04 -3.51 -8.04
CA GLU A 100 -5.73 -4.07 -6.87
C GLU A 100 -6.71 -3.05 -6.27
N ASN A 101 -6.26 -1.80 -6.04
CA ASN A 101 -7.12 -0.74 -5.52
C ASN A 101 -8.31 -0.45 -6.46
N GLN A 102 -8.09 -0.39 -7.77
CA GLN A 102 -9.18 -0.19 -8.72
C GLN A 102 -10.20 -1.33 -8.69
N ALA A 103 -9.72 -2.58 -8.62
CA ALA A 103 -10.60 -3.74 -8.56
C ALA A 103 -11.42 -3.79 -7.27
N ASP A 104 -10.84 -3.34 -6.15
CA ASP A 104 -11.53 -3.26 -4.88
C ASP A 104 -12.54 -2.11 -4.85
N GLU A 105 -12.21 -0.93 -5.39
CA GLU A 105 -13.14 0.19 -5.57
C GLU A 105 -14.33 -0.20 -6.46
N ASP A 106 -14.06 -0.85 -7.60
CA ASP A 106 -15.11 -1.32 -8.51
C ASP A 106 -16.02 -2.35 -7.83
N ARG A 107 -15.45 -3.26 -7.03
CA ARG A 107 -16.21 -4.28 -6.29
C ARG A 107 -17.10 -3.65 -5.22
N GLU A 108 -16.55 -2.73 -4.43
CA GLU A 108 -17.28 -2.01 -3.38
C GLU A 108 -18.43 -1.21 -3.99
N PHE A 109 -18.18 -0.48 -5.07
CA PHE A 109 -19.21 0.25 -5.80
C PHE A 109 -20.34 -0.66 -6.30
N LEU A 110 -19.99 -1.81 -6.89
CA LEU A 110 -21.00 -2.77 -7.37
C LEU A 110 -21.83 -3.34 -6.22
N GLN A 111 -21.22 -3.62 -5.06
CA GLN A 111 -21.93 -4.09 -3.87
C GLN A 111 -22.91 -3.03 -3.35
N ASP A 112 -22.48 -1.78 -3.25
CA ASP A 112 -23.33 -0.66 -2.85
C ASP A 112 -24.53 -0.46 -3.79
N VAL A 113 -24.31 -0.55 -5.10
CA VAL A 113 -25.38 -0.45 -6.11
C VAL A 113 -26.38 -1.60 -5.97
N ILE A 114 -25.89 -2.83 -5.80
CA ILE A 114 -26.74 -4.01 -5.61
C ILE A 114 -27.60 -3.87 -4.34
N ASP A 115 -27.01 -3.48 -3.22
CA ASP A 115 -27.71 -3.30 -1.95
C ASP A 115 -28.78 -2.19 -2.02
N ALA A 116 -28.48 -1.10 -2.72
CA ALA A 116 -29.44 -0.02 -2.97
C ALA A 116 -30.63 -0.49 -3.84
N LEU A 117 -30.40 -1.34 -4.84
CA LEU A 117 -31.45 -1.90 -5.70
C LEU A 117 -32.36 -2.88 -4.94
N PHE A 118 -31.81 -3.66 -4.01
CA PHE A 118 -32.60 -4.51 -3.11
C PHE A 118 -33.46 -3.68 -2.15
N CYS A 119 -32.94 -2.56 -1.62
CA CYS A 119 -33.71 -1.66 -0.75
C CYS A 119 -34.85 -0.93 -1.46
N GLN A 120 -34.76 -0.72 -2.78
CA GLN A 120 -35.81 -0.10 -3.59
C GLN A 120 -36.83 -1.10 -4.17
N GLY A 121 -36.67 -2.40 -3.89
CA GLY A 121 -37.56 -3.46 -4.40
C GLY A 121 -37.45 -3.72 -5.91
N LEU A 122 -36.37 -3.27 -6.56
CA LEU A 122 -36.18 -3.34 -8.02
C LEU A 122 -35.57 -4.67 -8.49
N VAL A 123 -34.93 -5.43 -7.59
CA VAL A 123 -34.39 -6.77 -7.90
C VAL A 123 -35.06 -7.79 -6.98
N TRP A 124 -36.03 -8.51 -7.53
CA TRP A 124 -36.65 -9.66 -6.88
C TRP A 124 -35.78 -10.91 -7.10
N PRO A 125 -35.46 -11.72 -6.07
CA PRO A 125 -34.74 -12.96 -6.28
C PRO A 125 -35.61 -13.94 -7.08
N LEU A 126 -35.12 -14.39 -8.25
CA LEU A 126 -35.68 -15.52 -9.01
C LEU A 126 -35.37 -16.88 -8.36
N GLN A 127 -35.36 -16.96 -7.03
CA GLN A 127 -35.27 -18.23 -6.32
C GLN A 127 -36.32 -18.26 -5.20
N HIS A 128 -37.22 -19.22 -5.37
CA HIS A 128 -38.32 -19.64 -4.49
C HIS A 128 -39.65 -18.90 -4.65
N GLY A 129 -40.66 -19.70 -5.02
CA GLY A 129 -42.04 -19.27 -5.21
C GLY A 129 -42.76 -19.00 -3.88
N GLN A 130 -43.45 -17.84 -3.91
CA GLN A 130 -44.71 -17.48 -3.24
C GLN A 130 -44.78 -17.32 -1.71
N PRO A 131 -45.71 -16.46 -1.25
CA PRO A 131 -45.37 -15.24 -0.50
C PRO A 131 -45.83 -15.32 0.96
N ASP A 132 -45.25 -14.51 1.84
CA ASP A 132 -46.06 -13.93 2.93
C ASP A 132 -45.46 -12.67 3.57
N ALA A 133 -46.32 -11.66 3.61
CA ALA A 133 -46.42 -10.53 4.54
C ALA A 133 -45.15 -9.80 5.01
N GLY A 134 -44.96 -8.57 4.51
CA GLY A 134 -44.08 -7.63 5.24
C GLY A 134 -43.88 -6.23 4.68
N CYS A 135 -44.20 -5.93 3.42
CA CYS A 135 -44.06 -4.57 2.91
C CYS A 135 -45.25 -3.69 3.33
N ARG A 136 -45.14 -3.00 4.48
CA ARG A 136 -46.00 -1.86 4.80
C ARG A 136 -45.57 -0.67 3.94
N PHE A 137 -46.22 -0.54 2.79
CA PHE A 137 -46.25 0.69 2.01
C PHE A 137 -46.70 1.86 2.90
N TRP A 138 -45.89 2.92 2.93
CA TRP A 138 -46.27 4.21 3.49
C TRP A 138 -47.48 4.76 2.72
N ARG A 139 -48.57 5.03 3.45
CA ARG A 139 -49.75 5.73 2.93
C ARG A 139 -49.39 7.20 2.69
N PHE A 140 -49.54 7.67 1.46
CA PHE A 140 -49.81 9.08 1.21
C PHE A 140 -51.32 9.29 1.12
N THR A 141 -51.76 10.35 1.82
CA THR A 141 -53.10 10.95 1.96
C THR A 141 -54.18 10.14 2.68
#